data_AF-A0A7X2M542-F1
#
_entry.id   AF-A0A7X2M542-F1
#
_cell.length_a   1.000
_cell.length_b   1.000
_cell.length_c   1.000
_cell.angle_alpha   90.00
_cell.angle_beta   90.00
_cell.angle_gamma   90.00
#
_symmetry.space_group_name_H-M   'P 1'
#
loop_
_entity.id
_entity.type
_entity.pdbx_description
1 polymer ?
#
loop_
_entity_poly.entity_id
_entity_poly.type
_entity_poly.pdbx_seq_one_letter_code
_entity_poly.pdbx_strand_id
1 'polypeptide(L)'
;SLDLYTWYTQEVPTLEWMEEAIQDGTWITAPANSEYIGAEITDANGTKTYQPGEMYTIISDATIKVLWKSIVIPTTYTITVVDGAADKSTAEAGETVTLTADAPPRGKEFDKWVVNAGGISLADENASTTTFTMPAANVEVTATYKDSTVTPPGPTAYIVTVHRGTADKSAAAANETVKLTADAPPTGKEFDKWVVNAGGISLADENASTTTFTMPAANVEVTATYKDSSVTPPGPTTYTMTFKDGDTVLSTQTVESGQKATKPADPTKDGYTFGGWYADATFSAAFDFDTAIAADTTIYAKFTANSVTPPVTTSTISYNLNGGTLNGKTGTVTLSVENGTTITLPAPTREGYTFDYWEGSRYNAGDSYTVNGDHTFTAQWKKNSTTPGTGDPGKTSPQTGDESNLALWFTMMIASLIAMVLVLLGIRKRKPQEDDR
;
A
#
# COMPACT_ATOMS: atom_id res chain seq x y z
N SER A 1 24.90 40.26 -85.13
CA SER A 1 26.11 41.00 -85.54
C SER A 1 27.24 40.00 -85.63
N LEU A 2 28.21 40.20 -86.53
CA LEU A 2 29.36 39.30 -86.78
C LEU A 2 29.82 38.55 -85.51
N ASP A 3 29.51 37.25 -85.40
CA ASP A 3 30.18 36.37 -84.46
C ASP A 3 31.58 36.14 -85.02
N LEU A 4 32.48 37.08 -84.72
CA LEU A 4 33.92 36.85 -84.80
C LEU A 4 34.23 35.78 -83.77
N TYR A 5 34.11 34.51 -84.16
CA TYR A 5 34.64 33.39 -83.40
C TYR A 5 36.15 33.60 -83.27
N THR A 6 36.59 34.07 -82.11
CA THR A 6 38.00 34.09 -81.76
C THR A 6 38.37 32.71 -81.26
N TRP A 7 39.02 31.93 -82.13
CA TRP A 7 39.61 30.64 -81.79
C TRP A 7 40.93 30.89 -81.07
N TYR A 8 41.13 30.22 -79.93
CA TYR A 8 42.44 30.18 -79.29
C TYR A 8 43.13 28.87 -79.68
N THR A 9 44.38 28.99 -80.13
CA THR A 9 45.27 27.87 -80.42
C THR A 9 46.42 27.87 -79.43
N GLN A 10 46.72 26.72 -78.85
CA GLN A 10 47.91 26.52 -78.02
C GLN A 10 48.80 25.47 -78.68
N GLU A 11 50.04 25.85 -79.02
CA GLU A 11 51.03 24.94 -79.63
C GLU A 11 51.77 24.15 -78.54
N VAL A 12 52.00 22.86 -78.81
CA VAL A 12 52.67 21.92 -77.89
C VAL A 12 54.00 21.45 -78.52
N PRO A 13 55.13 21.40 -77.77
CA PRO A 13 56.43 20.91 -78.27
C PRO A 13 56.48 19.37 -78.48
N THR A 14 57.50 18.89 -79.20
CA THR A 14 57.64 17.51 -79.73
C THR A 14 57.87 16.42 -78.65
N LEU A 15 57.70 15.16 -79.08
CA LEU A 15 57.37 13.97 -78.29
C LEU A 15 58.30 13.62 -77.11
N GLU A 16 59.57 14.04 -77.13
CA GLU A 16 60.53 13.68 -76.07
C GLU A 16 60.13 14.20 -74.68
N TRP A 17 59.24 15.20 -74.60
CA TRP A 17 58.80 15.78 -73.32
C TRP A 17 57.38 15.36 -72.89
N MET A 18 56.69 14.53 -73.68
CA MET A 18 55.28 14.18 -73.42
C MET A 18 55.10 13.06 -72.37
N GLU A 19 56.08 12.18 -72.17
CA GLU A 19 55.92 11.04 -71.23
C GLU A 19 55.85 11.49 -69.75
N GLU A 20 56.59 12.53 -69.34
CA GLU A 20 56.51 13.07 -67.96
C GLU A 20 55.29 13.99 -67.74
N ALA A 21 54.90 14.79 -68.73
CA ALA A 21 53.86 15.82 -68.55
C ALA A 21 52.42 15.27 -68.46
N ILE A 22 52.17 14.06 -68.97
CA ILE A 22 50.85 13.40 -68.90
C ILE A 22 50.55 12.87 -67.49
N GLN A 23 51.57 12.53 -66.68
CA GLN A 23 51.37 11.93 -65.36
C GLN A 23 50.79 12.89 -64.30
N ASP A 24 51.13 14.18 -64.36
CA ASP A 24 50.68 15.17 -63.37
C ASP A 24 49.42 15.95 -63.77
N GLY A 25 48.86 15.69 -64.97
CA GLY A 25 47.58 16.26 -65.41
C GLY A 25 47.57 17.78 -65.67
N THR A 26 48.74 18.44 -65.69
CA THR A 26 48.87 19.91 -65.74
C THR A 26 49.24 20.50 -67.11
N TRP A 27 49.18 19.72 -68.19
CA TRP A 27 49.85 20.11 -69.44
C TRP A 27 49.03 21.01 -70.40
N ILE A 28 47.72 21.17 -70.20
CA ILE A 28 46.88 22.13 -70.93
C ILE A 28 45.92 22.82 -69.95
N THR A 29 45.86 24.16 -69.98
CA THR A 29 44.88 24.93 -69.21
C THR A 29 43.86 25.53 -70.16
N ALA A 30 42.57 25.25 -69.94
CA ALA A 30 41.48 25.85 -70.69
C ALA A 30 41.48 27.39 -70.52
N PRO A 31 41.32 28.18 -71.60
CA PRO A 31 40.98 29.59 -71.46
C PRO A 31 39.70 29.77 -70.64
N ALA A 32 39.63 30.83 -69.85
CA ALA A 32 38.42 31.15 -69.08
C ALA A 32 37.20 31.27 -70.02
N ASN A 33 36.06 30.73 -69.59
CA ASN A 33 34.80 30.74 -70.35
C ASN A 33 34.95 30.13 -71.75
N SER A 34 35.58 28.95 -71.86
CA SER A 34 35.69 28.24 -73.12
C SER A 34 35.41 26.74 -72.98
N GLU A 35 34.97 26.13 -74.06
CA GLU A 35 34.67 24.70 -74.20
C GLU A 35 35.73 24.04 -75.09
N TYR A 36 36.22 22.87 -74.69
CA TYR A 36 37.11 22.06 -75.53
C TYR A 36 36.31 21.44 -76.68
N ILE A 37 36.76 21.65 -77.91
CA ILE A 37 36.02 21.21 -79.11
C ILE A 37 36.83 20.33 -80.06
N GLY A 38 38.08 20.03 -79.72
CA GLY A 38 38.94 19.17 -80.51
C GLY A 38 40.39 19.63 -80.57
N ALA A 39 41.18 18.94 -81.36
CA ALA A 39 42.58 19.28 -81.59
C ALA A 39 42.92 19.17 -83.08
N GLU A 40 43.80 20.04 -83.55
CA GLU A 40 44.42 19.93 -84.86
C GLU A 40 45.82 19.33 -84.69
N ILE A 41 46.06 18.20 -85.34
CA ILE A 41 47.32 17.47 -85.26
C ILE A 41 48.01 17.53 -86.62
N THR A 42 49.26 17.97 -86.64
CA THR A 42 50.10 18.03 -87.84
C THR A 42 51.27 17.08 -87.70
N ASP A 43 51.31 16.05 -88.55
CA ASP A 43 52.38 15.04 -88.59
C ASP A 43 53.00 14.94 -90.00
N ALA A 44 53.83 13.92 -90.25
CA ALA A 44 54.45 13.69 -91.55
C ALA A 44 53.45 13.45 -92.71
N ASN A 45 52.20 13.10 -92.42
CA ASN A 45 51.10 12.89 -93.38
C ASN A 45 50.25 14.15 -93.58
N GLY A 46 50.57 15.25 -92.88
CA GLY A 46 49.88 16.54 -92.98
C GLY A 46 49.03 16.86 -91.75
N THR A 47 48.19 17.88 -91.89
CA THR A 47 47.36 18.42 -90.81
C THR A 47 45.94 17.86 -90.86
N LYS A 48 45.42 17.37 -89.73
CA LYS A 48 44.02 16.93 -89.57
C LYS A 48 43.42 17.41 -88.26
N THR A 49 42.13 17.71 -88.27
CA THR A 49 41.35 18.08 -87.08
C THR A 49 40.62 16.85 -86.53
N TYR A 50 40.66 16.72 -85.20
CA TYR A 50 40.08 15.63 -84.42
C TYR A 50 39.06 16.20 -83.45
N GLN A 51 37.90 15.54 -83.34
CA GLN A 51 36.88 15.86 -82.35
C GLN A 51 37.21 15.23 -80.98
N PRO A 52 36.64 15.73 -79.87
CA PRO A 52 36.82 15.12 -78.56
C PRO A 52 36.45 13.64 -78.57
N GLY A 53 37.38 12.78 -78.12
CA GLY A 53 37.19 11.33 -78.06
C GLY A 53 37.65 10.55 -79.29
N GLU A 54 38.10 11.22 -80.36
CA GLU A 54 38.73 10.52 -81.49
C GLU A 54 40.16 10.08 -81.14
N MET A 55 40.50 8.84 -81.50
CA MET A 55 41.82 8.28 -81.26
C MET A 55 42.78 8.68 -82.38
N TYR A 56 43.95 9.18 -81.99
CA TYR A 56 45.07 9.43 -82.90
C TYR A 56 46.28 8.59 -82.50
N THR A 57 46.83 7.84 -83.46
CA THR A 57 48.05 7.05 -83.26
C THR A 57 49.24 7.86 -83.76
N ILE A 58 50.15 8.21 -82.86
CA ILE A 58 51.37 8.95 -83.19
C ILE A 58 52.36 7.99 -83.85
N ILE A 59 52.70 8.25 -85.11
CA ILE A 59 53.65 7.43 -85.90
C ILE A 59 54.90 8.21 -86.37
N SER A 60 54.94 9.52 -86.09
CA SER A 60 56.07 10.42 -86.29
C SER A 60 55.99 11.58 -85.31
N ASP A 61 57.00 12.46 -85.31
CA ASP A 61 56.87 13.76 -84.65
C ASP A 61 55.61 14.48 -85.15
N ALA A 62 54.82 15.00 -84.22
CA ALA A 62 53.56 15.67 -84.49
C ALA A 62 53.43 16.93 -83.62
N THR A 63 52.85 17.98 -84.19
CA THR A 63 52.46 19.19 -83.46
C THR A 63 50.97 19.12 -83.16
N ILE A 64 50.59 19.34 -81.90
CA ILE A 64 49.19 19.36 -81.46
C ILE A 64 48.79 20.81 -81.19
N LYS A 65 47.67 21.23 -81.78
CA LYS A 65 46.99 22.51 -81.51
C LYS A 65 45.63 22.24 -80.90
N VAL A 66 45.47 22.55 -79.63
CA VAL A 66 44.18 22.38 -78.93
C VAL A 66 43.23 23.49 -79.36
N LEU A 67 41.98 23.14 -79.67
CA LEU A 67 40.94 24.06 -80.11
C LEU A 67 39.91 24.28 -79.02
N TRP A 68 39.63 25.56 -78.75
CA TRP A 68 38.65 26.02 -77.76
C TRP A 68 37.59 26.89 -78.41
N LYS A 69 36.33 26.73 -77.98
CA LYS A 69 35.20 27.59 -78.35
C LYS A 69 34.85 28.50 -77.18
N SER A 70 34.83 29.82 -77.38
CA SER A 70 34.41 30.76 -76.35
C SER A 70 32.92 30.55 -76.00
N ILE A 71 32.62 30.50 -74.71
CA ILE A 71 31.27 30.50 -74.14
C ILE A 71 30.95 31.93 -73.70
N VAL A 72 29.82 32.46 -74.16
CA VAL A 72 29.27 33.72 -73.65
C VAL A 72 28.43 33.39 -72.42
N ILE A 73 28.89 33.79 -71.23
CA ILE A 73 28.08 33.69 -70.01
C ILE A 73 27.27 34.98 -69.90
N PRO A 74 25.93 34.90 -69.88
CA PRO A 74 25.11 36.09 -69.74
C PRO A 74 25.38 36.75 -68.39
N THR A 75 25.52 38.08 -68.39
CA THR A 75 25.66 38.84 -67.15
C THR A 75 24.27 39.04 -66.56
N THR A 76 24.03 38.44 -65.40
CA THR A 76 22.79 38.61 -64.63
C THR A 76 22.99 39.58 -63.47
N TYR A 77 21.91 40.24 -63.08
CA TYR A 77 21.87 41.19 -61.97
C TYR A 77 20.90 40.71 -60.89
N THR A 78 21.17 41.03 -59.63
CA THR A 78 20.37 40.53 -58.49
C THR A 78 19.12 41.38 -58.25
N ILE A 79 18.03 40.73 -57.85
CA ILE A 79 16.80 41.37 -57.37
C ILE A 79 16.64 41.09 -55.88
N THR A 80 16.54 42.15 -55.07
CA THR A 80 16.22 42.06 -53.64
C THR A 80 14.86 42.69 -53.38
N VAL A 81 13.98 41.95 -52.69
CA VAL A 81 12.63 42.41 -52.36
C VAL A 81 12.43 42.33 -50.85
N VAL A 82 11.99 43.43 -50.24
CA VAL A 82 11.63 43.50 -48.81
C VAL A 82 10.11 43.50 -48.69
N ASP A 83 9.58 42.64 -47.80
CA ASP A 83 8.15 42.39 -47.58
C ASP A 83 7.39 41.98 -48.86
N GLY A 84 8.09 41.24 -49.72
CA GLY A 84 7.53 40.67 -50.94
C GLY A 84 8.51 39.73 -51.62
N ALA A 85 8.13 39.24 -52.78
CA ALA A 85 8.90 38.32 -53.59
C ALA A 85 8.98 38.78 -55.05
N ALA A 86 10.10 38.44 -55.70
CA ALA A 86 10.22 38.46 -57.15
C ALA A 86 10.08 37.04 -57.70
N ASP A 87 9.57 36.90 -58.93
CA ASP A 87 9.52 35.63 -59.65
C ASP A 87 10.91 35.07 -59.99
N LYS A 88 11.94 35.93 -60.00
CA LYS A 88 13.34 35.60 -60.22
C LYS A 88 14.22 36.33 -59.21
N SER A 89 15.24 35.65 -58.67
CA SER A 89 16.25 36.27 -57.79
C SER A 89 17.39 36.96 -58.56
N THR A 90 17.59 36.59 -59.83
CA THR A 90 18.51 37.24 -60.77
C THR A 90 17.92 37.27 -62.18
N ALA A 91 18.22 38.30 -62.98
CA ALA A 91 17.78 38.38 -64.39
C ALA A 91 18.80 39.10 -65.28
N GLU A 92 18.77 38.81 -66.59
CA GLU A 92 19.54 39.55 -67.61
C GLU A 92 18.89 40.91 -67.89
N ALA A 93 19.70 41.89 -68.33
CA ALA A 93 19.18 43.20 -68.69
C ALA A 93 18.18 43.11 -69.86
N GLY A 94 17.01 43.71 -69.70
CA GLY A 94 15.91 43.68 -70.68
C GLY A 94 14.83 42.63 -70.39
N GLU A 95 15.06 41.69 -69.48
CA GLU A 95 14.01 40.75 -69.08
C GLU A 95 12.92 41.41 -68.23
N THR A 96 11.69 40.92 -68.34
CA THR A 96 10.61 41.29 -67.40
C THR A 96 10.71 40.47 -66.12
N VAL A 97 10.57 41.15 -64.99
CA VAL A 97 10.51 40.58 -63.63
C VAL A 97 9.17 40.96 -63.00
N THR A 98 8.55 40.02 -62.30
CA THR A 98 7.28 40.21 -61.58
C THR A 98 7.52 40.28 -60.09
N LEU A 99 6.96 41.30 -59.44
CA LEU A 99 6.98 41.48 -57.99
C LEU A 99 5.59 41.17 -57.42
N THR A 100 5.55 40.50 -56.27
CA THR A 100 4.33 40.23 -55.50
C THR A 100 4.58 40.57 -54.03
N ALA A 101 3.75 41.43 -53.45
CA ALA A 101 3.87 41.85 -52.06
C ALA A 101 3.41 40.71 -51.15
N ASP A 102 4.00 40.62 -49.96
CA ASP A 102 3.54 39.67 -48.95
C ASP A 102 2.14 40.05 -48.44
N ALA A 103 1.48 39.09 -47.78
CA ALA A 103 0.19 39.35 -47.15
C ALA A 103 0.32 40.51 -46.14
N PRO A 104 -0.58 41.51 -46.17
CA PRO A 104 -0.46 42.66 -45.29
C PRO A 104 -0.59 42.25 -43.82
N PRO A 105 0.20 42.85 -42.91
CA PRO A 105 0.04 42.66 -41.47
C PRO A 105 -1.38 43.02 -40.99
N ARG A 106 -1.80 42.46 -39.85
CA ARG A 106 -3.15 42.69 -39.31
C ARG A 106 -3.46 44.19 -39.15
N GLY A 107 -4.59 44.63 -39.71
CA GLY A 107 -5.03 46.02 -39.65
C GLY A 107 -4.33 46.95 -40.64
N LYS A 108 -3.47 46.40 -41.52
CA LYS A 108 -2.84 47.11 -42.62
C LYS A 108 -3.41 46.64 -43.96
N GLU A 109 -3.22 47.45 -44.98
CA GLU A 109 -3.42 47.08 -46.39
C GLU A 109 -2.18 47.47 -47.19
N PHE A 110 -1.98 46.83 -48.34
CA PHE A 110 -0.91 47.19 -49.26
C PHE A 110 -1.04 48.66 -49.65
N ASP A 111 0.04 49.43 -49.51
CA ASP A 111 0.08 50.84 -49.88
C ASP A 111 0.67 51.00 -51.28
N LYS A 112 1.97 50.71 -51.43
CA LYS A 112 2.69 50.77 -52.70
C LYS A 112 4.07 50.10 -52.62
N TRP A 113 4.69 49.93 -53.78
CA TRP A 113 6.11 49.60 -53.90
C TRP A 113 6.99 50.85 -53.85
N VAL A 114 8.17 50.71 -53.24
CA VAL A 114 9.22 51.73 -53.22
C VAL A 114 10.48 51.14 -53.84
N VAL A 115 10.98 51.77 -54.89
CA VAL A 115 12.25 51.39 -55.54
C VAL A 115 13.40 52.03 -54.76
N ASN A 116 14.22 51.21 -54.11
CA ASN A 116 15.35 51.66 -53.30
C ASN A 116 16.64 51.74 -54.12
N ALA A 117 16.82 50.85 -55.10
CA ALA A 117 17.99 50.81 -55.97
C ALA A 117 17.64 50.26 -57.37
N GLY A 118 18.47 50.59 -58.36
CA GLY A 118 18.35 50.08 -59.73
C GLY A 118 17.63 51.01 -60.72
N GLY A 119 16.98 52.08 -60.26
CA GLY A 119 16.44 53.14 -61.12
C GLY A 119 15.35 52.66 -62.10
N ILE A 120 14.60 51.65 -61.71
CA ILE A 120 13.55 51.04 -62.53
C ILE A 120 12.24 51.82 -62.45
N SER A 121 11.40 51.66 -63.48
CA SER A 121 9.99 52.08 -63.46
C SER A 121 9.11 50.83 -63.33
N LEU A 122 8.24 50.82 -62.33
CA LEU A 122 7.24 49.77 -62.14
C LEU A 122 6.04 50.01 -63.07
N ALA A 123 5.43 48.93 -63.56
CA ALA A 123 4.22 49.01 -64.40
C ALA A 123 3.04 49.65 -63.65
N ASP A 124 2.88 49.29 -62.37
CA ASP A 124 1.98 49.94 -61.41
C ASP A 124 2.54 49.80 -60.00
N GLU A 125 2.98 50.90 -59.38
CA GLU A 125 3.53 50.86 -58.03
C GLU A 125 2.47 50.64 -56.94
N ASN A 126 1.18 50.85 -57.24
CA ASN A 126 0.08 50.75 -56.27
C ASN A 126 -0.67 49.42 -56.37
N ALA A 127 -0.24 48.52 -57.26
CA ALA A 127 -0.74 47.16 -57.33
C ALA A 127 0.12 46.21 -56.48
N SER A 128 -0.52 45.36 -55.68
CA SER A 128 0.17 44.35 -54.85
C SER A 128 0.97 43.33 -55.67
N THR A 129 0.67 43.23 -56.98
CA THR A 129 1.47 42.51 -57.96
C THR A 129 1.77 43.44 -59.12
N THR A 130 3.05 43.59 -59.47
CA THR A 130 3.51 44.52 -60.52
C THR A 130 4.71 43.95 -61.27
N THR A 131 5.15 44.61 -62.34
CA THR A 131 6.30 44.18 -63.13
C THR A 131 7.26 45.33 -63.43
N PHE A 132 8.50 45.00 -63.79
CA PHE A 132 9.47 45.94 -64.33
C PHE A 132 10.41 45.26 -65.34
N THR A 133 11.13 46.05 -66.12
CA THR A 133 12.18 45.57 -67.03
C THR A 133 13.54 45.69 -66.36
N MET A 134 14.28 44.58 -66.28
CA MET A 134 15.56 44.50 -65.59
C MET A 134 16.59 45.45 -66.21
N PRO A 135 17.22 46.34 -65.43
CA PRO A 135 18.27 47.22 -65.93
C PRO A 135 19.61 46.47 -65.96
N ALA A 136 20.64 47.11 -66.51
CA ALA A 136 22.03 46.65 -66.39
C ALA A 136 22.63 46.97 -65.00
N ALA A 137 21.86 46.73 -63.94
CA ALA A 137 22.21 47.01 -62.54
C ALA A 137 21.37 46.15 -61.58
N ASN A 138 21.87 45.97 -60.36
CA ASN A 138 21.10 45.32 -59.29
C ASN A 138 19.91 46.18 -58.87
N VAL A 139 18.82 45.52 -58.48
CA VAL A 139 17.55 46.16 -58.13
C VAL A 139 17.17 45.82 -56.69
N GLU A 140 16.68 46.82 -55.97
CA GLU A 140 16.12 46.65 -54.63
C GLU A 140 14.78 47.37 -54.53
N VAL A 141 13.74 46.67 -54.07
CA VAL A 141 12.37 47.20 -53.94
C VAL A 141 11.77 46.77 -52.60
N THR A 142 10.94 47.61 -51.99
CA THR A 142 10.20 47.32 -50.75
C THR A 142 8.70 47.46 -50.97
N ALA A 143 7.92 46.48 -50.52
CA ALA A 143 6.47 46.66 -50.38
C ALA A 143 6.18 47.44 -49.10
N THR A 144 5.32 48.45 -49.18
CA THR A 144 4.91 49.25 -48.02
C THR A 144 3.43 49.04 -47.72
N TYR A 145 3.06 49.18 -46.44
CA TYR A 145 1.71 48.95 -45.96
C TYR A 145 1.22 50.12 -45.10
N LYS A 146 -0.03 50.54 -45.31
CA LYS A 146 -0.68 51.62 -44.55
C LYS A 146 -1.79 51.08 -43.67
N ASP A 147 -2.25 51.90 -42.71
CA ASP A 147 -3.40 51.55 -41.88
C ASP A 147 -4.63 51.34 -42.75
N SER A 148 -5.28 50.18 -42.58
CA SER A 148 -6.51 49.88 -43.28
C SER A 148 -7.67 50.65 -42.63
N THR A 149 -8.50 51.29 -43.46
CA THR A 149 -9.67 52.05 -42.97
C THR A 149 -10.85 51.15 -42.62
N VAL A 150 -10.75 49.84 -42.87
CA VAL A 150 -11.71 48.85 -42.37
C VAL A 150 -11.24 48.35 -41.02
N THR A 151 -12.06 48.53 -39.98
CA THR A 151 -11.83 47.86 -38.69
C THR A 151 -11.69 46.36 -38.95
N PRO A 152 -10.57 45.73 -38.61
CA PRO A 152 -10.42 44.29 -38.78
C PRO A 152 -11.57 43.60 -38.05
N PRO A 153 -12.19 42.55 -38.62
CA PRO A 153 -13.20 41.80 -37.90
C PRO A 153 -12.61 41.39 -36.54
N GLY A 154 -13.40 41.57 -35.48
CA GLY A 154 -13.05 41.08 -34.16
C GLY A 154 -12.72 39.58 -34.21
N PRO A 155 -12.06 39.03 -33.18
CA PRO A 155 -11.80 37.59 -33.14
C PRO A 155 -13.12 36.83 -33.36
N THR A 156 -13.11 35.88 -34.28
CA THR A 156 -14.29 35.07 -34.63
C THR A 156 -14.63 34.05 -33.54
N ALA A 157 -13.71 33.80 -32.60
CA ALA A 157 -13.92 32.98 -31.42
C ALA A 157 -13.08 33.51 -30.25
N TYR A 158 -13.59 33.28 -29.04
CA TYR A 158 -12.94 33.62 -27.77
C TYR A 158 -12.60 32.33 -27.03
N ILE A 159 -11.51 32.33 -26.25
CA ILE A 159 -10.99 31.14 -25.58
C ILE A 159 -11.75 30.88 -24.27
N VAL A 160 -12.02 29.61 -23.99
CA VAL A 160 -12.57 29.14 -22.71
C VAL A 160 -11.49 28.35 -21.97
N THR A 161 -11.09 28.83 -20.81
CA THR A 161 -10.14 28.15 -19.91
C THR A 161 -10.89 27.61 -18.70
N VAL A 162 -10.76 26.30 -18.44
CA VAL A 162 -11.45 25.62 -17.33
C VAL A 162 -10.43 24.94 -16.43
N HIS A 163 -10.45 25.28 -15.15
CA HIS A 163 -9.63 24.61 -14.14
C HIS A 163 -10.46 23.58 -13.37
N ARG A 164 -9.91 22.36 -13.22
CA ARG A 164 -10.55 21.22 -12.52
C ARG A 164 -11.90 20.81 -13.14
N GLY A 165 -11.98 20.95 -14.46
CA GLY A 165 -13.12 20.58 -15.28
C GLY A 165 -12.79 20.73 -16.76
N THR A 166 -13.81 20.55 -17.60
CA THR A 166 -13.73 20.62 -19.05
C THR A 166 -14.84 21.51 -19.61
N ALA A 167 -14.60 22.08 -20.80
CA ALA A 167 -15.63 22.68 -21.64
C ALA A 167 -15.87 21.79 -22.86
N ASP A 168 -17.10 21.78 -23.38
CA ASP A 168 -17.41 21.12 -24.66
C ASP A 168 -16.71 21.78 -25.85
N LYS A 169 -16.34 23.06 -25.72
CA LYS A 169 -15.58 23.85 -26.71
C LYS A 169 -14.46 24.62 -26.01
N SER A 170 -13.23 24.49 -26.52
CA SER A 170 -12.07 25.27 -26.04
C SER A 170 -12.06 26.72 -26.56
N ALA A 171 -12.87 27.02 -27.58
CA ALA A 171 -13.17 28.36 -28.05
C ALA A 171 -14.57 28.41 -28.68
N ALA A 172 -15.25 29.55 -28.58
CA ALA A 172 -16.61 29.73 -29.10
C ALA A 172 -16.83 31.17 -29.62
N ALA A 173 -17.73 31.34 -30.59
CA ALA A 173 -18.13 32.67 -31.06
C ALA A 173 -19.01 33.37 -30.02
N ALA A 174 -19.07 34.70 -30.04
CA ALA A 174 -19.94 35.44 -29.13
C ALA A 174 -21.42 35.02 -29.32
N ASN A 175 -22.14 34.90 -28.22
CA ASN A 175 -23.52 34.40 -28.10
C ASN A 175 -23.72 32.88 -28.27
N GLU A 176 -22.67 32.10 -28.53
CA GLU A 176 -22.79 30.64 -28.50
C GLU A 176 -22.89 30.12 -27.07
N THR A 177 -23.62 29.02 -26.89
CA THR A 177 -23.69 28.33 -25.59
C THR A 177 -22.51 27.38 -25.44
N VAL A 178 -21.82 27.49 -24.31
CA VAL A 178 -20.72 26.60 -23.89
C VAL A 178 -21.18 25.82 -22.66
N LYS A 179 -20.89 24.52 -22.64
CA LYS A 179 -21.18 23.61 -21.53
C LYS A 179 -19.91 23.30 -20.76
N LEU A 180 -19.98 23.45 -19.44
CA LEU A 180 -18.93 23.12 -18.50
C LEU A 180 -19.26 21.82 -17.76
N THR A 181 -18.26 20.98 -17.54
CA THR A 181 -18.38 19.74 -16.75
C THR A 181 -17.22 19.67 -15.78
N ALA A 182 -17.50 19.58 -14.48
CA ALA A 182 -16.48 19.50 -13.44
C ALA A 182 -15.82 18.12 -13.48
N ASP A 183 -14.54 18.06 -13.12
CA ASP A 183 -13.86 16.78 -12.95
C ASP A 183 -14.48 15.96 -11.82
N ALA A 184 -14.14 14.67 -11.76
CA ALA A 184 -14.52 13.84 -10.62
C ALA A 184 -13.96 14.45 -9.32
N PRO A 185 -14.78 14.57 -8.25
CA PRO A 185 -14.31 15.13 -7.00
C PRO A 185 -13.25 14.23 -6.36
N PRO A 186 -12.20 14.79 -5.73
CA PRO A 186 -11.23 14.02 -4.96
C PRO A 186 -11.90 13.19 -3.84
N THR A 187 -11.25 12.13 -3.38
CA THR A 187 -11.77 11.29 -2.27
C THR A 187 -12.10 12.14 -1.03
N GLY A 188 -13.31 11.96 -0.49
CA GLY A 188 -13.80 12.71 0.67
C GLY A 188 -14.26 14.14 0.38
N LYS A 189 -14.28 14.55 -0.90
CA LYS A 189 -14.80 15.84 -1.35
C LYS A 189 -16.03 15.66 -2.24
N GLU A 190 -16.88 16.66 -2.27
CA GLU A 190 -17.98 16.79 -3.22
C GLU A 190 -17.85 18.09 -4.01
N PHE A 191 -18.45 18.14 -5.19
CA PHE A 191 -18.52 19.38 -5.98
C PHE A 191 -19.22 20.46 -5.14
N ASP A 192 -18.58 21.63 -5.03
CA ASP A 192 -19.15 22.76 -4.31
C ASP A 192 -19.85 23.70 -5.29
N LYS A 193 -19.07 24.39 -6.13
CA LYS A 193 -19.57 25.31 -7.16
C LYS A 193 -18.51 25.67 -8.20
N TRP A 194 -18.95 26.31 -9.27
CA TRP A 194 -18.11 27.01 -10.22
C TRP A 194 -17.80 28.43 -9.74
N VAL A 195 -16.57 28.88 -10.01
CA VAL A 195 -16.13 30.26 -9.80
C VAL A 195 -15.72 30.83 -11.15
N VAL A 196 -16.26 32.00 -11.50
CA VAL A 196 -15.89 32.75 -12.71
C VAL A 196 -14.71 33.66 -12.36
N ASN A 197 -13.54 33.38 -12.95
CA ASN A 197 -12.32 34.14 -12.72
C ASN A 197 -12.17 35.31 -13.73
N ALA A 198 -12.63 35.11 -14.96
CA ALA A 198 -12.58 36.11 -16.03
C ALA A 198 -13.74 35.96 -17.03
N GLY A 199 -14.06 37.05 -17.73
CA GLY A 199 -15.07 37.07 -18.80
C GLY A 199 -16.46 37.56 -18.37
N GLY A 200 -16.72 37.74 -17.07
CA GLY A 200 -17.95 38.39 -16.57
C GLY A 200 -19.26 37.68 -16.92
N ILE A 201 -19.21 36.36 -17.11
CA ILE A 201 -20.36 35.55 -17.51
C ILE A 201 -21.29 35.24 -16.32
N SER A 202 -22.54 34.93 -16.63
CA SER A 202 -23.48 34.29 -15.70
C SER A 202 -23.65 32.82 -16.07
N LEU A 203 -23.44 31.92 -15.10
CA LEU A 203 -23.67 30.49 -15.27
C LEU A 203 -25.16 30.18 -15.09
N ALA A 204 -25.69 29.22 -15.85
CA ALA A 204 -27.08 28.77 -15.72
C ALA A 204 -27.38 28.23 -14.32
N ASP A 205 -26.42 27.47 -13.76
CA ASP A 205 -26.41 27.04 -12.36
C ASP A 205 -24.95 26.86 -11.92
N GLU A 206 -24.45 27.72 -11.04
CA GLU A 206 -23.07 27.62 -10.54
C GLU A 206 -22.86 26.44 -9.57
N ASN A 207 -23.93 25.89 -8.99
CA ASN A 207 -23.89 24.81 -8.00
C ASN A 207 -24.13 23.42 -8.62
N ALA A 208 -24.34 23.35 -9.94
CA ALA A 208 -24.39 22.10 -10.68
C ALA A 208 -22.99 21.70 -11.20
N SER A 209 -22.61 20.43 -10.98
CA SER A 209 -21.35 19.87 -11.50
C SER A 209 -21.26 19.90 -13.04
N THR A 210 -22.39 20.07 -13.71
CA THR A 210 -22.49 20.36 -15.14
C THR A 210 -23.39 21.58 -15.34
N THR A 211 -22.89 22.60 -16.03
CA THR A 211 -23.61 23.86 -16.23
C THR A 211 -23.33 24.45 -17.62
N THR A 212 -23.98 25.55 -17.97
CA THR A 212 -23.78 26.25 -19.24
C THR A 212 -23.66 27.75 -19.05
N PHE A 213 -23.09 28.43 -20.04
CA PHE A 213 -23.12 29.89 -20.15
C PHE A 213 -23.13 30.33 -21.61
N THR A 214 -23.48 31.59 -21.85
CA THR A 214 -23.43 32.22 -23.16
C THR A 214 -22.11 32.96 -23.34
N MET A 215 -21.37 32.65 -24.41
CA MET A 215 -20.04 33.19 -24.64
C MET A 215 -20.08 34.71 -24.85
N PRO A 216 -19.34 35.50 -24.06
CA PRO A 216 -19.26 36.95 -24.26
C PRO A 216 -18.31 37.28 -25.42
N ALA A 217 -18.22 38.55 -25.77
CA ALA A 217 -17.18 39.06 -26.67
C ALA A 217 -15.82 39.20 -25.97
N ALA A 218 -15.44 38.21 -25.14
CA ALA A 218 -14.21 38.17 -24.36
C ALA A 218 -13.84 36.73 -24.00
N ASN A 219 -12.56 36.49 -23.70
CA ASN A 219 -12.11 35.20 -23.18
C ASN A 219 -12.70 34.96 -21.78
N VAL A 220 -12.96 33.69 -21.48
CA VAL A 220 -13.59 33.25 -20.23
C VAL A 220 -12.65 32.32 -19.49
N GLU A 221 -12.57 32.49 -18.17
CA GLU A 221 -11.84 31.60 -17.28
C GLU A 221 -12.72 31.22 -16.09
N VAL A 222 -12.82 29.92 -15.82
CA VAL A 222 -13.67 29.36 -14.75
C VAL A 222 -12.94 28.27 -13.98
N THR A 223 -13.33 28.02 -12.73
CA THR A 223 -12.76 26.97 -11.88
C THR A 223 -13.85 26.20 -11.16
N ALA A 224 -13.81 24.87 -11.20
CA ALA A 224 -14.62 24.03 -10.34
C ALA A 224 -13.98 23.94 -8.95
N THR A 225 -14.78 24.20 -7.92
CA THR A 225 -14.38 24.10 -6.52
C THR A 225 -15.06 22.91 -5.83
N TYR A 226 -14.42 22.38 -4.79
CA TYR A 226 -14.85 21.18 -4.09
C TYR A 226 -14.73 21.41 -2.59
N LYS A 227 -15.74 21.00 -1.84
CA LYS A 227 -15.79 21.07 -0.38
C LYS A 227 -15.73 19.68 0.24
N ASP A 228 -15.50 19.60 1.54
CA ASP A 228 -15.61 18.33 2.25
C ASP A 228 -17.01 17.74 2.03
N SER A 229 -17.05 16.48 1.59
CA SER A 229 -18.32 15.77 1.48
C SER A 229 -18.94 15.70 2.87
N SER A 230 -20.21 16.08 2.95
CA SER A 230 -21.00 15.92 4.19
C SER A 230 -21.36 14.46 4.50
N VAL A 231 -20.90 13.51 3.70
CA VAL A 231 -20.99 12.09 4.03
C VAL A 231 -19.95 11.78 5.10
N THR A 232 -20.44 11.53 6.32
CA THR A 232 -19.68 10.79 7.32
C THR A 232 -19.06 9.58 6.63
N PRO A 233 -17.74 9.33 6.76
CA PRO A 233 -17.16 8.08 6.29
C PRO A 233 -18.03 6.92 6.79
N PRO A 234 -18.29 5.86 6.01
CA PRO A 234 -18.94 4.69 6.58
C PRO A 234 -18.14 4.32 7.82
N GLY A 235 -18.80 4.34 8.98
CA GLY A 235 -18.16 3.98 10.24
C GLY A 235 -17.46 2.62 10.09
N PRO A 236 -16.44 2.33 10.91
CA PRO A 236 -15.77 1.05 10.83
C PRO A 236 -16.81 -0.07 10.88
N THR A 237 -16.74 -1.03 9.96
CA THR A 237 -17.60 -2.22 10.00
C THR A 237 -17.36 -2.91 11.32
N THR A 238 -18.38 -3.01 12.18
CA THR A 238 -18.27 -3.70 13.46
C THR A 238 -19.10 -4.98 13.47
N TYR A 239 -18.63 -5.98 14.21
CA TYR A 239 -19.32 -7.24 14.47
C TYR A 239 -19.64 -7.40 15.94
N THR A 240 -20.70 -8.15 16.23
CA THR A 240 -21.13 -8.48 17.59
C THR A 240 -20.57 -9.82 18.03
N MET A 241 -19.82 -9.80 19.12
CA MET A 241 -19.37 -11.00 19.82
C MET A 241 -20.35 -11.32 20.96
N THR A 242 -20.89 -12.53 20.98
CA THR A 242 -21.88 -12.98 21.99
C THR A 242 -21.30 -14.09 22.85
N PHE A 243 -21.35 -13.95 24.16
CA PHE A 243 -20.86 -14.92 25.13
C PHE A 243 -22.03 -15.63 25.81
N LYS A 244 -22.09 -16.97 25.78
CA LYS A 244 -23.23 -17.76 26.31
C LYS A 244 -22.84 -18.83 27.32
N ASP A 245 -23.77 -19.19 28.22
CA ASP A 245 -23.85 -20.46 28.95
C ASP A 245 -25.10 -21.23 28.48
N GLY A 246 -24.90 -22.25 27.63
CA GLY A 246 -25.99 -22.88 26.90
C GLY A 246 -26.73 -21.87 26.01
N ASP A 247 -28.03 -21.70 26.25
CA ASP A 247 -28.85 -20.71 25.53
C ASP A 247 -28.83 -19.32 26.18
N THR A 248 -28.29 -19.20 27.40
CA THR A 248 -28.28 -17.93 28.17
C THR A 248 -27.14 -17.04 27.69
N VAL A 249 -27.46 -15.80 27.27
CA VAL A 249 -26.44 -14.78 26.97
C VAL A 249 -25.91 -14.19 28.27
N LEU A 250 -24.60 -14.29 28.48
CA LEU A 250 -23.90 -13.74 29.63
C LEU A 250 -23.49 -12.28 29.39
N SER A 251 -22.98 -11.98 28.20
CA SER A 251 -22.59 -10.62 27.77
C SER A 251 -22.44 -10.55 26.25
N THR A 252 -22.32 -9.32 25.74
CA THR A 252 -21.96 -9.04 24.35
C THR A 252 -20.90 -7.94 24.30
N GLN A 253 -20.15 -7.88 23.20
CA GLN A 253 -19.30 -6.73 22.89
C GLN A 253 -19.28 -6.47 21.38
N THR A 254 -19.01 -5.23 21.01
CA THR A 254 -18.85 -4.80 19.63
C THR A 254 -17.36 -4.72 19.30
N VAL A 255 -16.95 -5.33 18.19
CA VAL A 255 -15.55 -5.41 17.75
C VAL A 255 -15.45 -4.90 16.32
N GLU A 256 -14.51 -4.01 16.03
CA GLU A 256 -14.24 -3.59 14.65
C GLU A 256 -13.73 -4.78 13.81
N SER A 257 -14.12 -4.83 12.54
CA SER A 257 -13.70 -5.86 11.60
C SER A 257 -12.17 -5.97 11.54
N GLY A 258 -11.66 -7.19 11.70
CA GLY A 258 -10.22 -7.47 11.72
C GLY A 258 -9.55 -7.25 13.07
N GLN A 259 -10.23 -6.67 14.06
CA GLN A 259 -9.73 -6.54 15.43
C GLN A 259 -10.02 -7.79 16.27
N LYS A 260 -9.32 -7.90 17.39
CA LYS A 260 -9.47 -9.00 18.36
C LYS A 260 -10.56 -8.70 19.37
N ALA A 261 -11.26 -9.74 19.80
CA ALA A 261 -12.20 -9.67 20.91
C ALA A 261 -11.45 -9.56 22.25
N THR A 262 -11.89 -8.69 23.16
CA THR A 262 -11.44 -8.73 24.56
C THR A 262 -12.05 -9.94 25.25
N LYS A 263 -11.22 -10.68 26.01
CA LYS A 263 -11.70 -11.80 26.83
C LYS A 263 -12.54 -11.27 28.01
N PRO A 264 -13.79 -11.73 28.21
CA PRO A 264 -14.60 -11.32 29.37
C PRO A 264 -14.07 -11.97 30.65
N ALA A 265 -14.51 -11.46 31.80
CA ALA A 265 -14.26 -12.14 33.07
C ALA A 265 -14.81 -13.58 33.04
N ASP A 266 -14.08 -14.51 33.67
CA ASP A 266 -14.49 -15.92 33.70
C ASP A 266 -15.82 -16.04 34.48
N PRO A 267 -16.87 -16.63 33.90
CA PRO A 267 -18.19 -16.69 34.52
C PRO A 267 -18.23 -17.72 35.65
N THR A 268 -19.07 -17.47 36.66
CA THR A 268 -19.26 -18.36 37.82
C THR A 268 -20.60 -19.07 37.77
N LYS A 269 -20.62 -20.36 38.12
CA LYS A 269 -21.82 -21.20 38.18
C LYS A 269 -21.75 -22.13 39.40
N ASP A 270 -22.73 -22.04 40.29
CA ASP A 270 -22.73 -22.76 41.58
C ASP A 270 -22.61 -24.28 41.40
N GLY A 271 -21.66 -24.88 42.10
CA GLY A 271 -21.39 -26.33 41.99
C GLY A 271 -20.61 -26.73 40.74
N TYR A 272 -20.11 -25.79 39.94
CA TYR A 272 -19.30 -26.05 38.76
C TYR A 272 -17.97 -25.26 38.77
N THR A 273 -16.99 -25.75 38.01
CA THR A 273 -15.74 -25.07 37.69
C THR A 273 -15.77 -24.64 36.21
N PHE A 274 -15.44 -23.38 35.92
CA PHE A 274 -15.32 -22.87 34.57
C PHE A 274 -14.12 -23.51 33.84
N GLY A 275 -14.38 -24.07 32.66
CA GLY A 275 -13.42 -24.82 31.86
C GLY A 275 -12.92 -24.09 30.61
N GLY A 276 -13.40 -22.88 30.34
CA GLY A 276 -12.98 -22.06 29.18
C GLY A 276 -14.11 -21.70 28.22
N TRP A 277 -13.77 -20.86 27.25
CA TRP A 277 -14.66 -20.44 26.16
C TRP A 277 -14.42 -21.29 24.91
N TYR A 278 -15.50 -21.67 24.23
CA TYR A 278 -15.48 -22.55 23.06
C TYR A 278 -16.23 -21.92 21.89
N ALA A 279 -15.77 -22.15 20.66
CA ALA A 279 -16.36 -21.64 19.43
C ALA A 279 -17.70 -22.29 19.07
N ASP A 280 -18.03 -23.40 19.72
CA ASP A 280 -19.23 -24.19 19.45
C ASP A 280 -19.88 -24.68 20.76
N ALA A 281 -21.19 -24.93 20.70
CA ALA A 281 -21.99 -25.37 21.84
C ALA A 281 -21.69 -26.81 22.29
N THR A 282 -21.00 -27.61 21.46
CA THR A 282 -20.57 -28.98 21.81
C THR A 282 -19.20 -29.02 22.49
N PHE A 283 -18.57 -27.85 22.66
CA PHE A 283 -17.27 -27.67 23.28
C PHE A 283 -16.14 -28.43 22.57
N SER A 284 -16.22 -28.52 21.23
CA SER A 284 -15.25 -29.24 20.41
C SER A 284 -13.97 -28.44 20.14
N ALA A 285 -14.10 -27.11 19.98
CA ALA A 285 -13.00 -26.19 19.68
C ALA A 285 -12.95 -25.05 20.71
N ALA A 286 -11.84 -24.96 21.45
CA ALA A 286 -11.60 -23.80 22.32
C ALA A 286 -11.48 -22.53 21.48
N PHE A 287 -12.08 -21.43 21.96
CA PHE A 287 -12.00 -20.15 21.25
C PHE A 287 -10.69 -19.43 21.59
N ASP A 288 -9.97 -18.98 20.55
CA ASP A 288 -8.74 -18.21 20.67
C ASP A 288 -9.04 -16.71 20.51
N PHE A 289 -8.87 -15.94 21.60
CA PHE A 289 -9.09 -14.50 21.63
C PHE A 289 -8.04 -13.70 20.83
N ASP A 290 -6.96 -14.33 20.37
CA ASP A 290 -6.04 -13.73 19.41
C ASP A 290 -6.54 -13.79 17.95
N THR A 291 -7.69 -14.43 17.71
CA THR A 291 -8.32 -14.48 16.38
C THR A 291 -9.03 -13.16 16.05
N ALA A 292 -8.79 -12.64 14.84
CA ALA A 292 -9.48 -11.47 14.31
C ALA A 292 -10.96 -11.77 14.02
N ILE A 293 -11.86 -10.86 14.42
CA ILE A 293 -13.29 -10.99 14.19
C ILE A 293 -13.66 -10.39 12.83
N ALA A 294 -14.22 -11.23 11.96
CA ALA A 294 -14.65 -10.84 10.61
C ALA A 294 -16.16 -11.07 10.34
N ALA A 295 -16.90 -11.52 11.36
CA ALA A 295 -18.34 -11.72 11.33
C ALA A 295 -18.90 -11.77 12.77
N ASP A 296 -20.21 -11.61 12.92
CA ASP A 296 -20.87 -11.86 14.21
C ASP A 296 -20.54 -13.27 14.70
N THR A 297 -20.05 -13.36 15.92
CA THR A 297 -19.49 -14.62 16.46
C THR A 297 -20.11 -14.89 17.82
N THR A 298 -20.51 -16.13 18.06
CA THR A 298 -21.03 -16.59 19.36
C THR A 298 -20.09 -17.66 19.94
N ILE A 299 -19.72 -17.51 21.21
CA ILE A 299 -18.90 -18.50 21.94
C ILE A 299 -19.60 -18.93 23.23
N TYR A 300 -19.21 -20.11 23.72
CA TYR A 300 -19.92 -20.83 24.78
C TYR A 300 -18.99 -21.14 25.95
N ALA A 301 -19.44 -20.86 27.16
CA ALA A 301 -18.77 -21.19 28.41
C ALA A 301 -18.94 -22.69 28.69
N LYS A 302 -17.82 -23.38 28.91
CA LYS A 302 -17.84 -24.77 29.38
C LYS A 302 -17.74 -24.81 30.90
N PHE A 303 -18.56 -25.63 31.53
CA PHE A 303 -18.54 -25.87 32.97
C PHE A 303 -18.37 -27.35 33.28
N THR A 304 -17.58 -27.68 34.29
CA THR A 304 -17.41 -29.04 34.81
C THR A 304 -18.01 -29.11 36.21
N ALA A 305 -18.91 -30.06 36.45
CA ALA A 305 -19.53 -30.22 37.78
C ALA A 305 -18.46 -30.55 38.82
N ASN A 306 -18.49 -29.84 39.94
CA ASN A 306 -17.61 -30.12 41.07
C ASN A 306 -18.08 -31.42 41.72
N SER A 307 -17.18 -32.38 41.93
CA SER A 307 -17.51 -33.61 42.65
C SER A 307 -17.79 -33.26 44.12
N VAL A 308 -19.05 -33.35 44.52
CA VAL A 308 -19.42 -33.35 45.95
C VAL A 308 -19.13 -34.74 46.51
N THR A 309 -18.12 -34.85 47.36
CA THR A 309 -18.02 -36.00 48.26
C THR A 309 -19.14 -35.86 49.29
N PRO A 310 -20.00 -36.87 49.50
CA PRO A 310 -21.06 -36.78 50.51
C PRO A 310 -20.42 -36.53 51.90
N PRO A 311 -21.09 -35.77 52.79
CA PRO A 311 -20.59 -35.53 54.13
C PRO A 311 -20.44 -36.87 54.86
N VAL A 312 -19.25 -37.10 55.41
CA VAL A 312 -18.96 -38.26 56.24
C VAL A 312 -19.80 -38.16 57.51
N THR A 313 -20.70 -39.11 57.75
CA THR A 313 -21.49 -39.12 59.00
C THR A 313 -20.67 -39.77 60.10
N THR A 314 -20.41 -39.04 61.19
CA THR A 314 -19.72 -39.55 62.38
C THR A 314 -20.69 -39.66 63.55
N SER A 315 -20.50 -40.68 64.39
CA SER A 315 -21.21 -40.85 65.66
C SER A 315 -20.25 -40.73 66.85
N THR A 316 -20.79 -40.36 68.01
CA THR A 316 -20.08 -40.24 69.28
C THR A 316 -20.14 -41.54 70.06
N ILE A 317 -18.98 -42.15 70.28
CA ILE A 317 -18.80 -43.31 71.15
C ILE A 317 -18.31 -42.84 72.50
N SER A 318 -19.10 -43.13 73.54
CA SER A 318 -18.81 -42.74 74.92
C SER A 318 -18.46 -43.97 75.75
N TYR A 319 -17.35 -43.92 76.47
CA TYR A 319 -16.96 -44.91 77.46
C TYR A 319 -17.13 -44.31 78.85
N ASN A 320 -18.25 -44.61 79.50
CA ASN A 320 -18.45 -44.29 80.89
C ASN A 320 -17.68 -45.29 81.75
N LEU A 321 -16.58 -44.85 82.36
CA LEU A 321 -15.66 -45.72 83.07
C LEU A 321 -16.16 -46.14 84.46
N ASN A 322 -17.27 -45.58 84.95
CA ASN A 322 -17.93 -45.94 86.21
C ASN A 322 -16.95 -46.10 87.39
N GLY A 323 -16.10 -45.09 87.60
CA GLY A 323 -15.08 -45.06 88.64
C GLY A 323 -13.73 -45.72 88.27
N GLY A 324 -13.58 -46.23 87.05
CA GLY A 324 -12.29 -46.67 86.50
C GLY A 324 -11.54 -45.59 85.72
N THR A 325 -10.44 -46.02 85.11
CA THR A 325 -9.55 -45.22 84.28
C THR A 325 -9.29 -45.90 82.93
N LEU A 326 -9.14 -45.10 81.88
CA LEU A 326 -8.75 -45.57 80.56
C LEU A 326 -7.66 -44.64 80.03
N ASN A 327 -6.46 -45.17 79.82
CA ASN A 327 -5.27 -44.40 79.44
C ASN A 327 -5.04 -43.17 80.35
N GLY A 328 -5.21 -43.33 81.65
CA GLY A 328 -5.05 -42.27 82.65
C GLY A 328 -6.20 -41.25 82.73
N LYS A 329 -7.22 -41.35 81.88
CA LYS A 329 -8.42 -40.51 81.96
C LYS A 329 -9.47 -41.16 82.86
N THR A 330 -10.19 -40.35 83.61
CA THR A 330 -11.31 -40.73 84.48
C THR A 330 -12.63 -40.18 83.94
N GLY A 331 -13.76 -40.71 84.41
CA GLY A 331 -15.09 -40.24 84.01
C GLY A 331 -15.54 -40.83 82.67
N THR A 332 -16.22 -40.03 81.84
CA THR A 332 -16.64 -40.46 80.49
C THR A 332 -15.62 -40.01 79.46
N VAL A 333 -15.09 -40.97 78.69
CA VAL A 333 -14.16 -40.71 77.57
C VAL A 333 -14.93 -40.83 76.27
N THR A 334 -14.88 -39.82 75.40
CA THR A 334 -15.60 -39.81 74.12
C THR A 334 -14.66 -39.89 72.92
N LEU A 335 -15.12 -40.53 71.85
CA LEU A 335 -14.48 -40.61 70.54
C LEU A 335 -15.53 -40.31 69.45
N SER A 336 -15.17 -39.50 68.46
CA SER A 336 -15.98 -39.36 67.24
C SER A 336 -15.46 -40.32 66.18
N VAL A 337 -16.34 -41.17 65.64
CA VAL A 337 -16.00 -42.25 64.71
C VAL A 337 -16.95 -42.22 63.51
N GLU A 338 -16.42 -42.44 62.31
CA GLU A 338 -17.23 -42.56 61.08
C GLU A 338 -18.17 -43.77 61.14
N ASN A 339 -19.44 -43.56 60.76
CA ASN A 339 -20.43 -44.64 60.69
C ASN A 339 -20.00 -45.74 59.71
N GLY A 340 -20.23 -46.99 60.09
CA GLY A 340 -19.75 -48.19 59.39
C GLY A 340 -18.34 -48.63 59.82
N THR A 341 -17.58 -47.80 60.53
CA THR A 341 -16.27 -48.21 61.08
C THR A 341 -16.46 -49.24 62.19
N THR A 342 -15.66 -50.31 62.15
CA THR A 342 -15.58 -51.29 63.24
C THR A 342 -14.46 -50.89 64.20
N ILE A 343 -14.79 -50.64 65.46
CA ILE A 343 -13.85 -50.31 66.54
C ILE A 343 -13.63 -51.49 67.47
N THR A 344 -12.47 -51.55 68.11
CA THR A 344 -12.17 -52.54 69.16
C THR A 344 -12.35 -51.90 70.53
N LEU A 345 -13.09 -52.57 71.42
CA LEU A 345 -13.43 -52.03 72.73
C LEU A 345 -12.25 -52.19 73.72
N PRO A 346 -11.89 -51.13 74.46
CA PRO A 346 -10.72 -51.15 75.31
C PRO A 346 -10.97 -51.86 76.66
N ALA A 347 -9.87 -52.23 77.34
CA ALA A 347 -9.88 -52.70 78.73
C ALA A 347 -9.56 -51.54 79.69
N PRO A 348 -10.55 -50.95 80.40
CA PRO A 348 -10.26 -49.96 81.42
C PRO A 348 -9.74 -50.64 82.70
N THR A 349 -9.09 -49.87 83.57
CA THR A 349 -8.56 -50.35 84.86
C THR A 349 -9.20 -49.62 86.04
N ARG A 350 -9.37 -50.30 87.18
CA ARG A 350 -9.87 -49.69 88.42
C ARG A 350 -9.23 -50.36 89.62
N GLU A 351 -8.64 -49.57 90.53
CA GLU A 351 -7.96 -50.10 91.71
C GLU A 351 -8.91 -50.92 92.61
N GLY A 352 -8.53 -52.14 92.97
CA GLY A 352 -9.32 -53.05 93.81
C GLY A 352 -10.46 -53.80 93.08
N TYR A 353 -10.62 -53.60 91.77
CA TYR A 353 -11.66 -54.24 90.96
C TYR A 353 -11.05 -54.83 89.67
N THR A 354 -11.68 -55.87 89.14
CA THR A 354 -11.41 -56.41 87.80
C THR A 354 -12.50 -55.92 86.86
N PHE A 355 -12.12 -55.46 85.66
CA PHE A 355 -13.09 -55.12 84.61
C PHE A 355 -13.85 -56.39 84.21
N ASP A 356 -15.18 -56.33 84.25
CA ASP A 356 -16.04 -57.47 83.92
C ASP A 356 -16.47 -57.36 82.45
N TYR A 357 -17.25 -56.33 82.11
CA TYR A 357 -17.72 -56.08 80.74
C TYR A 357 -18.21 -54.63 80.56
N TRP A 358 -18.43 -54.24 79.30
CA TRP A 358 -19.16 -53.03 78.93
C TRP A 358 -20.66 -53.32 78.84
N GLU A 359 -21.45 -52.63 79.66
CA GLU A 359 -22.90 -52.74 79.70
C GLU A 359 -23.57 -52.28 78.39
N GLY A 360 -24.64 -52.97 78.01
CA GLY A 360 -25.18 -53.04 76.66
C GLY A 360 -25.40 -54.52 76.32
N SER A 361 -24.76 -55.01 75.25
CA SER A 361 -24.78 -56.44 74.87
C SER A 361 -23.77 -57.32 75.62
N ARG A 362 -23.19 -56.83 76.74
CA ARG A 362 -22.09 -57.46 77.50
C ARG A 362 -20.83 -57.66 76.66
N TYR A 363 -20.31 -56.57 76.09
CA TYR A 363 -19.06 -56.63 75.35
C TYR A 363 -17.86 -56.74 76.30
N ASN A 364 -16.95 -57.64 75.98
CA ASN A 364 -15.67 -57.78 76.66
C ASN A 364 -14.63 -56.82 76.09
N ALA A 365 -13.53 -56.65 76.80
CA ALA A 365 -12.39 -55.96 76.23
C ALA A 365 -11.82 -56.78 75.04
N GLY A 366 -11.52 -56.08 73.94
CA GLY A 366 -11.09 -56.71 72.69
C GLY A 366 -12.23 -57.03 71.72
N ASP A 367 -13.49 -56.95 72.14
CA ASP A 367 -14.62 -57.16 71.23
C ASP A 367 -14.72 -56.04 70.20
N SER A 368 -15.24 -56.38 69.03
CA SER A 368 -15.47 -55.45 67.92
C SER A 368 -16.89 -54.89 67.93
N TYR A 369 -17.03 -53.60 67.64
CA TYR A 369 -18.31 -52.91 67.51
C TYR A 369 -18.35 -52.09 66.23
N THR A 370 -19.36 -52.32 65.38
CA THR A 370 -19.61 -51.49 64.19
C THR A 370 -20.43 -50.28 64.58
N VAL A 371 -19.88 -49.09 64.37
CA VAL A 371 -20.51 -47.82 64.72
C VAL A 371 -21.62 -47.50 63.74
N ASN A 372 -22.88 -47.54 64.19
CA ASN A 372 -24.04 -47.22 63.36
C ASN A 372 -24.88 -46.06 63.93
N GLY A 373 -24.38 -45.40 64.98
CA GLY A 373 -25.06 -44.36 65.74
C GLY A 373 -24.30 -44.04 67.03
N ASP A 374 -24.74 -43.00 67.74
CA ASP A 374 -24.20 -42.66 69.05
C ASP A 374 -24.39 -43.83 70.01
N HIS A 375 -23.35 -44.17 70.76
CA HIS A 375 -23.40 -45.29 71.69
C HIS A 375 -22.61 -44.99 72.96
N THR A 376 -23.11 -45.46 74.10
CA THR A 376 -22.43 -45.35 75.39
C THR A 376 -22.20 -46.72 75.99
N PHE A 377 -20.94 -47.08 76.16
CA PHE A 377 -20.49 -48.24 76.90
C PHE A 377 -20.24 -47.86 78.35
N THR A 378 -20.88 -48.55 79.30
CA THR A 378 -20.67 -48.31 80.73
C THR A 378 -19.90 -49.47 81.36
N ALA A 379 -18.77 -49.19 82.00
CA ALA A 379 -17.92 -50.23 82.57
C ALA A 379 -18.59 -50.87 83.80
N GLN A 380 -18.68 -52.20 83.79
CA GLN A 380 -19.09 -53.01 84.93
C GLN A 380 -17.87 -53.67 85.55
N TRP A 381 -17.86 -53.72 86.88
CA TRP A 381 -16.68 -54.06 87.68
C TRP A 381 -16.99 -55.17 88.66
N LYS A 382 -16.10 -56.14 88.76
CA LYS A 382 -16.14 -57.19 89.78
C LYS A 382 -15.15 -56.85 90.88
N LYS A 383 -15.61 -56.72 92.13
CA LYS A 383 -14.72 -56.47 93.28
C LYS A 383 -13.76 -57.66 93.45
N ASN A 384 -12.48 -57.38 93.63
CA ASN A 384 -11.50 -58.44 93.89
C ASN A 384 -11.73 -58.97 95.31
N SER A 385 -11.92 -60.28 95.46
CA SER A 385 -12.08 -60.91 96.78
C SER A 385 -10.76 -60.90 97.53
N THR A 386 -10.65 -60.11 98.59
CA THR A 386 -9.57 -60.25 99.58
C THR A 386 -9.97 -61.34 100.57
N THR A 387 -9.36 -62.52 100.47
CA THR A 387 -9.45 -63.53 101.53
C THR A 387 -8.72 -62.98 102.77
N PRO A 388 -9.37 -62.88 103.96
CA PRO A 388 -8.67 -62.53 105.18
C PRO A 388 -7.87 -63.75 105.67
N GLY A 389 -6.57 -63.76 105.37
CA GLY A 389 -5.61 -64.67 105.99
C GLY A 389 -4.96 -64.00 107.21
N THR A 390 -5.33 -64.47 108.39
CA THR A 390 -4.77 -64.15 109.70
C THR A 390 -3.33 -64.70 109.84
N GLY A 391 -2.37 -63.87 110.28
CA GLY A 391 -1.11 -64.35 110.90
C GLY A 391 0.18 -63.53 110.69
N ASP A 392 0.40 -62.57 111.60
CA ASP A 392 1.69 -62.04 112.13
C ASP A 392 2.47 -60.88 111.42
N PRO A 393 2.97 -59.85 112.16
CA PRO A 393 3.40 -58.56 111.62
C PRO A 393 4.93 -58.36 111.54
N GLY A 394 5.39 -57.76 110.45
CA GLY A 394 6.77 -57.24 110.31
C GLY A 394 7.10 -56.84 108.87
N LYS A 395 6.94 -55.55 108.54
CA LYS A 395 7.11 -54.95 107.21
C LYS A 395 8.51 -55.17 106.60
N THR A 396 8.57 -55.46 105.29
CA THR A 396 8.95 -54.52 104.20
C THR A 396 8.63 -55.11 102.82
N SER A 397 7.97 -54.32 101.95
CA SER A 397 7.93 -54.50 100.47
C SER A 397 9.14 -53.75 99.87
N PRO A 398 9.70 -54.06 98.68
CA PRO A 398 8.95 -54.17 97.41
C PRO A 398 9.44 -55.18 96.35
N GLN A 399 8.65 -55.24 95.27
CA GLN A 399 8.93 -55.71 93.90
C GLN A 399 8.76 -57.20 93.57
N THR A 400 7.62 -57.51 92.95
CA THR A 400 7.60 -58.19 91.65
C THR A 400 7.41 -57.09 90.61
N GLY A 401 8.25 -56.93 89.59
CA GLY A 401 8.69 -57.99 88.69
C GLY A 401 8.17 -57.58 87.32
N ASP A 402 9.10 -57.49 86.37
CA ASP A 402 8.89 -57.23 84.95
C ASP A 402 7.56 -57.79 84.41
N GLU A 403 6.93 -57.01 83.54
CA GLU A 403 6.59 -57.47 82.19
C GLU A 403 6.64 -56.28 81.22
N SER A 404 7.87 -55.97 80.81
CA SER A 404 8.12 -55.45 79.48
C SER A 404 7.66 -56.47 78.44
N ASN A 405 6.41 -56.38 77.93
CA ASN A 405 6.10 -56.65 76.50
C ASN A 405 4.67 -56.43 76.00
N LEU A 406 3.74 -55.84 76.76
CA LEU A 406 2.41 -55.49 76.20
C LEU A 406 2.29 -54.03 75.76
N ALA A 407 3.30 -53.20 76.05
CA ALA A 407 3.35 -51.79 75.65
C ALA A 407 3.74 -51.57 74.18
N LEU A 408 4.03 -52.61 73.39
CA LEU A 408 4.44 -52.48 71.99
C LEU A 408 3.33 -52.65 70.94
N TRP A 409 2.18 -53.22 71.30
CA TRP A 409 1.07 -53.41 70.35
C TRP A 409 0.10 -52.21 70.29
N PHE A 410 0.10 -51.35 71.31
CA PHE A 410 -0.83 -50.23 71.41
C PHE A 410 -0.40 -48.94 70.68
N THR A 411 0.88 -48.80 70.33
CA THR A 411 1.36 -47.64 69.57
C THR A 411 1.17 -47.79 68.05
N MET A 412 1.10 -49.02 67.53
CA MET A 412 0.96 -49.27 66.09
C MET A 412 -0.47 -49.06 65.53
N MET A 413 -1.52 -49.26 66.34
CA MET A 413 -2.90 -49.09 65.87
C MET A 413 -3.33 -47.62 65.75
N ILE A 414 -2.74 -46.71 66.54
CA ILE A 414 -3.12 -45.28 66.53
C ILE A 414 -2.35 -44.49 65.45
N ALA A 415 -1.11 -44.88 65.14
CA ALA A 415 -0.32 -44.21 64.10
C ALA A 415 -0.85 -44.44 62.67
N SER A 416 -1.52 -45.57 62.41
CA SER A 416 -2.06 -45.87 61.07
C SER A 416 -3.34 -45.08 60.73
N LEU A 417 -4.17 -44.76 61.74
CA LEU A 417 -5.40 -43.98 61.56
C LEU A 417 -5.15 -42.47 61.39
N ILE A 418 -4.09 -41.93 61.98
CA ILE A 418 -3.74 -40.50 61.83
C ILE A 418 -3.01 -40.25 60.49
N ALA A 419 -2.29 -41.24 59.96
CA ALA A 419 -1.55 -41.09 58.69
C ALA A 419 -2.46 -41.12 57.44
N MET A 420 -3.60 -41.82 57.47
CA MET A 420 -4.48 -41.92 56.29
C MET A 420 -5.40 -40.70 56.09
N VAL A 421 -5.63 -39.89 57.13
CA VAL A 421 -6.45 -38.67 57.05
C VAL A 421 -5.65 -37.45 56.56
N LEU A 422 -4.31 -37.45 56.71
CA LEU A 422 -3.46 -36.34 56.27
C LEU A 422 -3.04 -36.40 54.78
N VAL A 423 -3.32 -37.49 54.06
CA VAL A 423 -3.02 -37.59 52.61
C VAL A 423 -4.15 -37.06 51.73
N LEU A 424 -5.38 -36.91 52.23
CA LEU A 424 -6.53 -36.44 51.44
C LEU A 424 -6.87 -34.95 51.58
N LEU A 425 -6.25 -34.22 52.52
CA LEU A 425 -6.51 -32.77 52.73
C LEU A 425 -5.34 -31.87 52.30
N GLY A 426 -4.31 -32.45 51.68
CA GLY A 426 -2.99 -31.84 51.58
C GLY A 426 -2.51 -31.38 50.21
N ILE A 427 -3.33 -31.00 49.21
CA ILE A 427 -2.80 -30.29 48.02
C ILE A 427 -3.77 -29.20 47.51
N ARG A 428 -3.21 -27.97 47.43
CA ARG A 428 -3.66 -26.72 46.77
C ARG A 428 -4.53 -25.73 47.57
N LYS A 429 -3.85 -24.87 48.33
CA LYS A 429 -4.08 -23.42 48.25
C LYS A 429 -2.76 -22.71 47.91
N ARG A 430 -2.62 -22.25 46.66
CA ARG A 430 -1.76 -21.10 46.32
C ARG A 430 -2.57 -19.83 46.63
N LYS A 431 -1.95 -18.88 47.34
CA LYS A 431 -2.28 -17.44 47.47
C LYS A 431 -2.41 -16.78 46.07
N PRO A 432 -2.94 -15.53 45.89
CA PRO A 432 -2.95 -14.39 46.85
C PRO A 432 -4.17 -13.43 46.81
N GLN A 433 -4.26 -12.56 47.82
CA GLN A 433 -4.81 -11.19 47.80
C GLN A 433 -4.30 -10.53 49.10
N GLU A 434 -3.92 -9.27 49.21
CA GLU A 434 -3.67 -8.11 48.34
C GLU A 434 -3.01 -7.08 49.28
N ASP A 435 -2.13 -6.18 48.80
CA ASP A 435 -2.20 -4.76 49.17
C ASP A 435 -1.13 -3.90 48.47
N ASP A 436 -1.59 -2.71 48.08
CA ASP A 436 -0.90 -1.45 47.82
C ASP A 436 0.03 -1.30 46.60
N ARG A 437 -0.57 -0.90 45.46
CA ARG A 437 -0.48 0.45 44.84
C ARG A 437 -0.86 0.45 43.36
#